data_AF-A0A963VWN1-F1
#
_entry.id   AF-A0A963VWN1-F1
#
_cell.length_a   1.000
_cell.length_b   1.000
_cell.length_c   1.000
_cell.angle_alpha   90.00
_cell.angle_beta   90.00
_cell.angle_gamma   90.00
#
_symmetry.space_group_name_H-M   'P 1'
#
loop_
_entity.id
_entity.type
_entity.pdbx_description
1 polymer ?
#
loop_
_entity_poly.entity_id
_entity_poly.type
_entity_poly.pdbx_seq_one_letter_code
_entity_poly.pdbx_strand_id
1 'polypeptide(L)'
;LDAGATGTMTSALIPDLIRPIVFHHLEGRRDAAAALYARLLPLINYENRQCGLRATKAVMKEGGVIRSEAVRHPLEPLHPATRAGLLELARPLDPLALRWGR
;
A
#
# COMPACT_ATOMS: atom_id res chain seq x y z
N LEU A 1 -2.58 -16.83 3.81
CA LEU A 1 -2.19 -17.71 2.68
C LEU A 1 -2.17 -19.16 3.14
N ASP A 2 -1.64 -19.47 4.34
CA ASP A 2 -1.67 -20.81 4.98
C ASP A 2 -3.02 -21.50 4.98
N ALA A 3 -4.10 -20.73 5.17
CA ALA A 3 -5.47 -21.22 5.16
C ALA A 3 -6.01 -21.57 3.75
N GLY A 4 -5.17 -21.62 2.71
CA GLY A 4 -5.56 -22.01 1.36
C GLY A 4 -6.09 -20.88 0.47
N ALA A 5 -5.85 -19.61 0.83
CA ALA A 5 -6.26 -18.48 -0.03
C ALA A 5 -5.46 -18.49 -1.34
N THR A 6 -6.17 -18.49 -2.48
CA THR A 6 -5.60 -18.56 -3.84
C THR A 6 -5.48 -17.21 -4.54
N GLY A 7 -5.90 -16.14 -3.87
CA GLY A 7 -5.85 -14.78 -4.37
C GLY A 7 -5.93 -13.76 -3.23
N THR A 8 -5.64 -12.50 -3.56
CA THR A 8 -5.78 -11.38 -2.63
C THR A 8 -6.37 -10.18 -3.36
N MET A 9 -7.35 -9.53 -2.73
CA MET A 9 -7.95 -8.27 -3.20
C MET A 9 -7.40 -7.14 -2.34
N THR A 10 -6.18 -6.71 -2.63
CA THR A 10 -5.54 -5.60 -1.93
C THR A 10 -6.13 -4.26 -2.38
N SER A 11 -5.79 -3.20 -1.66
CA SER A 11 -5.89 -1.85 -2.22
C SER A 11 -4.97 -1.70 -3.44
N ALA A 12 -5.10 -0.57 -4.14
CA ALA A 12 -4.21 -0.19 -5.22
C ALA A 12 -2.98 0.62 -4.75
N LEU A 13 -2.71 0.67 -3.44
CA LEU A 13 -1.61 1.44 -2.86
C LEU A 13 -0.23 0.89 -3.27
N ILE A 14 -0.02 -0.42 -3.07
CA ILE A 14 1.25 -1.12 -3.32
C ILE A 14 1.08 -2.54 -3.90
N PRO A 15 0.20 -2.78 -4.90
CA PRO A 15 -0.01 -4.12 -5.45
C PRO A 15 1.26 -4.71 -6.09
N ASP A 16 2.14 -3.86 -6.61
CA ASP A 16 3.46 -4.21 -7.14
C ASP A 16 4.36 -4.86 -6.08
N LEU A 17 4.27 -4.40 -4.83
CA LEU A 17 5.06 -4.94 -3.72
C LEU A 17 4.36 -6.10 -3.01
N ILE A 18 3.03 -6.15 -3.00
CA ILE A 18 2.30 -7.27 -2.38
C ILE A 18 2.33 -8.53 -3.25
N ARG A 19 2.30 -8.39 -4.58
CA ARG A 19 2.32 -9.54 -5.51
C ARG A 19 3.47 -10.53 -5.19
N PRO A 20 4.74 -10.11 -5.06
CA PRO A 20 5.83 -11.02 -4.70
C PRO A 20 5.56 -11.88 -3.46
N ILE A 21 4.92 -11.35 -2.42
CA ILE A 21 4.59 -12.12 -1.20
C ILE A 21 3.72 -13.34 -1.53
N VAL A 22 2.67 -13.12 -2.33
CA VAL A 22 1.75 -14.19 -2.73
C VAL A 22 2.48 -15.24 -3.58
N PHE A 23 3.30 -14.80 -4.54
CA PHE A 23 4.03 -15.71 -5.43
C PHE A 23 5.08 -16.53 -4.67
N HIS A 24 5.87 -15.90 -3.80
CA HIS A 24 6.81 -16.61 -2.93
C HIS A 24 6.11 -17.68 -2.10
N HIS A 25 4.92 -17.36 -1.57
CA HIS A 25 4.15 -18.32 -0.79
C HIS A 25 3.68 -19.52 -1.63
N LEU A 26 3.11 -19.26 -2.81
CA LEU A 26 2.61 -20.30 -3.71
C LEU A 26 3.72 -21.21 -4.24
N GLU A 27 4.94 -20.68 -4.38
CA GLU A 27 6.14 -21.42 -4.76
C GLU A 27 6.81 -22.15 -3.58
N GLY A 28 6.23 -22.11 -2.38
CA GLY A 28 6.79 -22.76 -1.18
C GLY A 28 7.95 -21.99 -0.53
N ARG A 29 8.30 -20.79 -1.02
CA ARG A 29 9.34 -19.91 -0.45
C ARG A 29 8.82 -19.14 0.77
N ARG A 30 8.47 -19.89 1.82
CA ARG A 30 7.81 -19.42 3.05
C ARG A 30 8.55 -18.29 3.75
N ASP A 31 9.86 -18.43 3.95
CA ASP A 31 10.66 -17.43 4.67
C ASP A 31 10.80 -16.13 3.89
N ALA A 32 10.94 -16.22 2.56
CA ALA A 32 10.98 -15.04 1.68
C ALA A 32 9.64 -14.29 1.69
N ALA A 33 8.52 -15.01 1.65
CA ALA A 33 7.18 -14.42 1.77
C ALA A 33 7.01 -13.73 3.13
N ALA A 34 7.41 -14.38 4.23
CA ALA A 34 7.31 -13.85 5.58
C ALA A 34 8.18 -12.60 5.78
N ALA A 35 9.41 -12.61 5.28
CA ALA A 35 10.33 -11.46 5.37
C ALA A 35 9.80 -10.25 4.59
N LEU A 36 9.30 -10.44 3.37
CA LEU A 36 8.68 -9.36 2.60
C LEU A 36 7.39 -8.86 3.25
N TYR A 37 6.55 -9.76 3.76
CA TYR A 37 5.36 -9.36 4.50
C TYR A 37 5.72 -8.51 5.73
N ALA A 38 6.69 -8.94 6.53
CA ALA A 38 7.17 -8.18 7.69
C ALA A 38 7.69 -6.78 7.32
N ARG A 39 8.40 -6.67 6.19
CA ARG A 39 8.89 -5.39 5.66
C ARG A 39 7.75 -4.45 5.25
N LEU A 40 6.70 -4.97 4.62
CA LEU A 40 5.57 -4.15 4.13
C LEU A 40 4.50 -3.91 5.19
N LEU A 41 4.47 -4.72 6.25
CA LEU A 41 3.43 -4.70 7.27
C LEU A 41 3.20 -3.31 7.91
N PRO A 42 4.22 -2.49 8.19
CA PRO A 42 3.98 -1.13 8.72
C PRO A 42 3.11 -0.28 7.78
N LEU A 43 3.38 -0.29 6.47
CA LEU A 43 2.60 0.47 5.50
C LEU A 43 1.20 -0.12 5.31
N ILE A 44 1.09 -1.46 5.23
CA ILE A 44 -0.20 -2.17 5.14
C ILE A 44 -1.08 -1.84 6.35
N ASN A 45 -0.51 -1.87 7.56
CA ASN A 45 -1.22 -1.56 8.78
C ASN A 45 -1.60 -0.07 8.86
N TYR A 46 -0.71 0.82 8.45
CA TYR A 46 -0.97 2.26 8.44
C TYR A 46 -2.10 2.62 7.45
N GLU A 47 -2.10 2.00 6.27
CA GLU A 47 -3.23 2.07 5.34
C GLU A 47 -4.52 1.57 6.02
N ASN A 48 -4.50 0.38 6.60
CA ASN A 48 -5.70 -0.25 7.17
C ASN A 48 -6.30 0.54 8.35
N ARG A 49 -5.45 1.05 9.25
CA ARG A 49 -5.88 1.63 10.53
C ARG A 49 -5.99 3.15 10.54
N GLN A 50 -5.17 3.84 9.75
CA GLN A 50 -5.08 5.31 9.82
C GLN A 50 -5.70 5.99 8.60
N CYS A 51 -5.50 5.41 7.41
CA CYS A 51 -5.83 6.10 6.17
C CYS A 51 -7.13 5.60 5.51
N GLY A 52 -7.37 4.30 5.54
CA GLY A 52 -8.39 3.62 4.76
C GLY A 52 -8.24 3.88 3.26
N LEU A 53 -9.37 3.96 2.55
CA LEU A 53 -9.44 4.13 1.09
C LEU A 53 -8.71 5.37 0.54
N ARG A 54 -8.40 6.35 1.40
CA ARG A 54 -7.71 7.60 1.03
C ARG A 54 -6.22 7.39 0.77
N ALA A 55 -5.62 6.34 1.35
CA ALA A 55 -4.17 6.09 1.25
C ALA A 55 -3.69 5.99 -0.20
N THR A 56 -4.38 5.15 -0.98
CA THR A 56 -4.08 4.95 -2.42
C THR A 56 -4.08 6.28 -3.17
N LYS A 57 -5.12 7.11 -2.95
CA LYS A 57 -5.23 8.41 -3.62
C LYS A 57 -4.11 9.36 -3.21
N ALA A 58 -3.72 9.36 -1.93
CA ALA A 58 -2.65 10.22 -1.44
C ALA A 58 -1.29 9.88 -2.07
N VAL A 59 -0.95 8.59 -2.14
CA VAL A 59 0.30 8.13 -2.78
C VAL A 59 0.27 8.35 -4.29
N MET A 60 -0.84 8.05 -4.97
CA MET A 60 -0.99 8.33 -6.40
C MET A 60 -0.89 9.82 -6.73
N LYS A 61 -1.43 10.70 -5.86
CA LYS A 61 -1.30 12.15 -6.03
C LYS A 61 0.13 12.60 -5.82
N GLU A 62 0.81 12.11 -4.78
CA GLU A 62 2.21 12.42 -4.50
C GLU A 62 3.14 12.00 -5.65
N GLY A 63 2.88 10.83 -6.25
CA GLY A 63 3.63 10.31 -7.40
C GLY A 63 3.19 10.86 -8.76
N GLY A 64 2.28 11.83 -8.81
CA GLY A 64 1.83 12.48 -10.04
C GLY A 64 0.85 11.66 -10.90
N VAL A 65 0.45 10.46 -10.47
CA VAL A 65 -0.46 9.55 -11.19
C VAL A 65 -1.85 10.17 -11.35
N ILE A 66 -2.34 10.89 -10.33
CA ILE A 66 -3.66 11.54 -10.35
C ILE A 66 -3.57 13.01 -9.95
N ARG A 67 -4.52 13.81 -10.44
CA ARG A 67 -4.57 15.26 -10.16
C ARG A 67 -5.09 15.61 -8.76
N SER A 68 -5.91 14.78 -8.12
CA SER A 68 -6.51 15.11 -6.83
C SER A 68 -6.70 13.88 -5.95
N GLU A 69 -6.32 13.99 -4.67
CA GLU A 69 -6.56 12.97 -3.65
C GLU A 69 -7.89 13.17 -2.88
N ALA A 70 -8.68 14.20 -3.22
CA ALA A 70 -9.91 14.55 -2.51
C ALA A 70 -10.95 13.42 -2.53
N VAL A 71 -11.66 13.24 -1.42
CA VAL A 71 -12.82 12.35 -1.31
C VAL A 71 -14.12 13.15 -1.37
N ARG A 72 -15.22 12.48 -1.69
CA ARG A 72 -16.55 13.10 -1.66
C ARG A 72 -17.07 13.13 -0.22
N HIS A 73 -17.68 14.24 0.16
CA HIS A 73 -18.43 14.36 1.41
C HIS A 73 -19.49 13.23 1.52
N PRO A 74 -19.70 12.61 2.69
CA PRO A 74 -19.24 13.03 4.04
C PRO A 74 -17.86 12.51 4.46
N LEU A 75 -17.10 11.86 3.58
CA LEU A 75 -15.74 11.46 3.93
C LEU A 75 -14.83 12.68 4.02
N GLU A 76 -14.11 12.78 5.13
CA GLU A 76 -13.12 13.83 5.34
C GLU A 76 -11.77 13.46 4.72
N PRO A 77 -10.98 14.47 4.28
CA PRO A 77 -9.58 14.28 3.89
C PRO A 77 -8.75 13.63 4.99
N LEU A 78 -7.57 13.10 4.62
CA LEU A 78 -6.60 12.69 5.63
C LEU A 78 -6.14 13.90 6.45
N HIS A 79 -6.03 13.73 7.76
CA HIS A 79 -5.34 14.70 8.59
C HIS A 79 -3.89 14.88 8.08
N PRO A 80 -3.34 16.10 8.04
CA PRO A 80 -2.01 16.35 7.47
C PRO A 80 -0.90 15.47 8.06
N ALA A 81 -0.92 15.25 9.38
CA ALA A 81 0.05 14.38 10.04
C ALA A 81 -0.09 12.90 9.61
N THR A 82 -1.33 12.43 9.39
CA THR A 82 -1.58 11.07 8.90
C THR A 82 -1.08 10.91 7.47
N ARG A 83 -1.31 11.90 6.61
CA ARG A 83 -0.77 11.90 5.25
C ARG A 83 0.76 11.89 5.25
N ALA A 84 1.39 12.68 6.11
CA ALA A 84 2.85 12.72 6.23
C ALA A 84 3.43 11.36 6.67
N GLY A 85 2.84 10.73 7.70
CA GLY A 85 3.28 9.41 8.18
C GLY A 85 3.07 8.31 7.13
N LEU A 86 1.99 8.38 6.33
CA LEU A 86 1.80 7.47 5.20
C LEU A 86 2.96 7.57 4.19
N LEU A 87 3.35 8.79 3.82
CA LEU A 87 4.43 9.00 2.85
C LEU A 87 5.81 8.66 3.41
N GLU A 88 6.02 8.90 4.71
CA GLU A 88 7.23 8.48 5.42
C GLU A 88 7.43 6.96 5.34
N LEU A 89 6.37 6.18 5.55
CA LEU A 89 6.42 4.72 5.43
C LEU A 89 6.52 4.24 3.97
N ALA A 90 5.93 4.96 3.03
CA ALA A 90 5.91 4.56 1.63
C ALA A 90 7.24 4.81 0.90
N ARG A 91 7.92 5.94 1.16
CA ARG A 91 9.13 6.33 0.42
C ARG A 91 10.25 5.29 0.46
N PRO A 92 10.63 4.68 1.61
CA PRO A 92 11.70 3.66 1.65
C PRO A 92 11.34 2.35 0.96
N LEU A 93 10.06 2.12 0.69
CA LEU A 93 9.57 0.93 -0.01
C LEU A 93 9.58 1.11 -1.54
N ASP A 94 9.75 2.36 -2.03
CA ASP A 94 9.78 2.74 -3.44
C ASP A 94 8.68 2.09 -4.31
N PRO A 95 7.39 2.20 -3.92
CA PRO A 95 6.32 1.65 -4.74
C PRO A 95 6.23 2.37 -6.08
N LEU A 96 5.88 1.64 -7.13
CA LEU A 96 5.72 2.17 -8.49
C LEU A 96 4.87 3.46 -8.52
N ALA A 97 3.83 3.51 -7.70
CA ALA A 97 2.90 4.64 -7.62
C ALA A 97 3.57 5.98 -7.26
N LEU A 98 4.73 6.01 -6.60
CA LEU A 98 5.45 7.26 -6.28
C LEU A 98 6.31 7.81 -7.42
N ARG A 99 6.55 7.01 -8.47
CA ARG A 99 7.48 7.34 -9.56
C ARG A 99 6.90 7.14 -10.96
N TRP A 100 5.59 6.97 -11.08
CA TRP A 100 4.94 6.65 -12.35
C TRP A 100 4.42 7.86 -13.13
N GLY A 101 3.90 8.89 -12.45
CA GLY A 101 3.26 10.03 -13.12
C GLY A 101 4.20 11.19 -13.46
N ARG A 102 5.50 10.95 -13.46
CA ARG A 102 6.55 11.94 -13.79
C ARG A 102 7.20 11.59 -15.10
#